data_AF-A0A6I7QGK1-F1
#
_entry.id   AF-A0A6I7QGK1-F1
#
_cell.length_a   1.000
_cell.length_b   1.000
_cell.length_c   1.000
_cell.angle_alpha   90.00
_cell.angle_beta   90.00
_cell.angle_gamma   90.00
#
_symmetry.space_group_name_H-M   'P 1'
#
loop_
_entity.id
_entity.type
_entity.pdbx_description
1 polymer ?
#
loop_
_entity_poly.entity_id
_entity_poly.type
_entity_poly.pdbx_seq_one_letter_code
_entity_poly.pdbx_strand_id
1 'polypeptide(L)'
;MHNLKMTPEIPLPKDISKRARLTYNRLAPKITKTEAGGGKNAEIFFERLESNFERLFRTLYHLYGNRYDFYFHLEELMHLMAKLYSDRIPRLKKRDLKKEKNPDWYLSQKMIGGVCYVDLYAGDLKKMSEKISYFKEMGITYLHLMPFFKCPDGESDGGYAVSSYRDVRDDLGTMKDLEDLSKQFHENGINLVVDFINNHTSDEFIWARKALEGEEEFMEHYYMFPDRHTPDQYDASLREIFPDVRRGNFTYKKEIDRWVWTTFHNYQWDLNYKNPAVFNAMAEELLILANRGVDILRMDAVAFTWKKMGTDCENLPEAHFILQALNAISSVVCPGLLLKSEAIVHPDEVNRYIDKDECQISYNPLLMALSWESLATRETKLLTHSMKHRFQIGENCGWVNYVRGHDDIGWTFSDEDAAFLGIHGYNHRHFLNRFYSGQFQGSFS
;
A
#
# COMPACT_ATOMS: atom_id res chain seq x y z
N MET A 1 -1.84 22.84 -16.88
CA MET A 1 -0.55 22.26 -17.31
C MET A 1 -0.20 21.16 -16.33
N HIS A 2 -0.56 19.89 -16.57
CA HIS A 2 0.04 18.72 -15.92
C HIS A 2 -0.39 17.50 -16.73
N ASN A 3 0.18 17.42 -17.92
CA ASN A 3 0.19 16.22 -18.73
C ASN A 3 1.66 15.90 -18.98
N LEU A 4 2.44 15.87 -17.89
CA LEU A 4 3.69 15.14 -17.88
C LEU A 4 3.26 13.71 -18.16
N LYS A 5 3.31 13.30 -19.42
CA LYS A 5 3.39 11.89 -19.78
C LYS A 5 4.60 11.38 -19.03
N MET A 6 4.34 10.81 -17.86
CA MET A 6 5.38 10.48 -16.90
C MET A 6 6.19 9.35 -17.49
N THR A 7 7.28 9.75 -18.13
CA THR A 7 8.18 8.84 -18.79
C THR A 7 8.97 8.17 -17.69
N PRO A 8 9.00 6.83 -17.65
CA PRO A 8 9.76 6.11 -16.63
C PRO A 8 11.24 6.52 -16.69
N GLU A 9 11.91 6.56 -15.54
CA GLU A 9 13.36 6.82 -15.45
C GLU A 9 14.14 5.85 -16.34
N ILE A 10 13.71 4.57 -16.38
CA ILE A 10 14.29 3.55 -17.25
C ILE A 10 13.26 3.13 -18.30
N PRO A 11 13.42 3.51 -19.58
CA PRO A 11 12.55 3.01 -20.65
C PRO A 11 12.85 1.53 -20.95
N LEU A 12 11.82 0.79 -21.39
CA LEU A 12 12.03 -0.59 -21.81
C LEU A 12 12.75 -0.67 -23.17
N PRO A 13 13.73 -1.57 -23.33
CA PRO A 13 14.31 -1.86 -24.63
C PRO A 13 13.27 -2.53 -25.55
N LYS A 14 13.42 -2.35 -26.87
CA LYS A 14 12.49 -2.92 -27.87
C LYS A 14 12.38 -4.45 -27.80
N ASP A 15 13.42 -5.12 -27.32
CA ASP A 15 13.49 -6.57 -27.20
C ASP A 15 13.16 -7.09 -25.77
N ILE A 16 12.52 -6.28 -24.93
CA ILE A 16 12.27 -6.62 -23.51
C ILE A 16 11.55 -7.97 -23.32
N SER A 17 10.57 -8.31 -24.16
CA SER A 17 9.86 -9.61 -24.09
C SER A 17 10.79 -10.78 -24.40
N LYS A 18 11.73 -10.62 -25.34
CA LYS A 18 12.78 -11.60 -25.61
C LYS A 18 13.74 -11.73 -24.42
N ARG A 19 14.11 -10.61 -23.80
CA ARG A 19 14.97 -10.60 -22.59
C ARG A 19 14.29 -11.32 -21.44
N ALA A 20 13.03 -11.01 -21.15
CA ALA A 20 12.23 -11.68 -20.12
C ALA A 20 12.24 -13.20 -20.31
N ARG A 21 11.90 -13.68 -21.52
CA ARG A 21 11.91 -15.13 -21.82
C ARG A 21 13.28 -15.76 -21.65
N LEU A 22 14.36 -15.11 -22.10
CA LEU A 22 15.72 -15.63 -21.94
C LEU A 22 16.16 -15.65 -20.47
N THR A 23 15.79 -14.63 -19.69
CA THR A 23 16.04 -14.57 -18.25
C THR A 23 15.29 -15.69 -17.53
N TYR A 24 14.00 -15.86 -17.81
CA TYR A 24 13.19 -16.95 -17.24
C TYR A 24 13.85 -18.31 -17.49
N ASN A 25 14.21 -18.60 -18.75
CA ASN A 25 14.84 -19.87 -19.12
C ASN A 25 16.19 -20.12 -18.44
N ARG A 26 16.87 -19.07 -17.94
CA ARG A 26 18.14 -19.18 -17.22
C ARG A 26 17.97 -19.29 -15.72
N LEU A 27 16.99 -18.58 -15.15
CA LEU A 27 16.77 -18.50 -13.71
C LEU A 27 15.82 -19.58 -13.20
N ALA A 28 14.73 -19.88 -13.91
CA ALA A 28 13.73 -20.87 -13.46
C ALA A 28 14.33 -22.26 -13.17
N PRO A 29 15.28 -22.81 -13.97
CA PRO A 29 15.91 -24.09 -13.67
C PRO A 29 16.76 -24.12 -12.38
N LYS A 30 17.12 -22.96 -11.83
CA LYS A 30 17.89 -22.88 -10.58
C LYS A 30 17.02 -23.09 -9.34
N ILE A 31 15.70 -22.90 -9.46
CA ILE A 31 14.74 -23.13 -8.38
C ILE A 31 14.36 -24.61 -8.40
N THR A 32 14.57 -25.30 -7.29
CA THR A 32 14.28 -26.74 -7.25
C THR A 32 12.78 -26.98 -7.11
N LYS A 33 12.28 -28.11 -7.63
CA LYS A 33 10.88 -28.50 -7.40
C LYS A 33 10.57 -28.65 -5.90
N THR A 34 11.53 -29.10 -5.10
CA THR A 34 11.38 -29.24 -3.64
C THR A 34 11.21 -27.88 -2.97
N GLU A 35 12.00 -26.88 -3.38
CA GLU A 35 11.90 -25.50 -2.90
C GLU A 35 10.53 -24.89 -3.21
N ALA A 36 9.95 -25.20 -4.38
CA ALA A 36 8.60 -24.79 -4.75
C ALA A 36 7.48 -25.70 -4.17
N GLY A 37 7.76 -26.48 -3.13
CA GLY A 37 6.78 -27.30 -2.40
C GLY A 37 6.53 -28.71 -2.93
N GLY A 38 7.24 -29.14 -3.97
CA GLY A 38 7.23 -30.50 -4.52
C GLY A 38 5.95 -30.91 -5.26
N GLY A 39 6.05 -31.99 -6.04
CA GLY A 39 4.92 -32.60 -6.75
C GLY A 39 4.03 -31.59 -7.50
N LYS A 40 2.72 -31.69 -7.30
CA LYS A 40 1.71 -30.81 -7.91
C LYS A 40 1.81 -29.35 -7.45
N ASN A 41 2.30 -29.09 -6.23
CA ASN A 41 2.45 -27.71 -5.76
C ASN A 41 3.50 -26.98 -6.60
N ALA A 42 4.63 -27.64 -6.87
CA ALA A 42 5.69 -27.07 -7.70
C ALA A 42 5.21 -26.82 -9.14
N GLU A 43 4.42 -27.73 -9.71
CA GLU A 43 3.81 -27.53 -11.05
C GLU A 43 2.97 -26.26 -11.09
N ILE A 44 2.05 -26.08 -10.13
CA ILE A 44 1.21 -24.87 -10.03
C ILE A 44 2.07 -23.61 -9.87
N PHE A 45 3.12 -23.65 -9.04
CA PHE A 45 4.02 -22.52 -8.85
C PHE A 45 4.69 -22.12 -10.17
N PHE A 46 5.30 -23.07 -10.87
CA PHE A 46 5.99 -22.80 -12.13
C PHE A 46 5.04 -22.36 -13.24
N GLU A 47 3.83 -22.91 -13.33
CA GLU A 47 2.79 -22.46 -14.27
C GLU A 47 2.40 -20.99 -14.04
N ARG A 48 2.18 -20.62 -12.77
CA ARG A 48 1.87 -19.23 -12.40
C ARG A 48 3.07 -18.32 -12.62
N LEU A 49 4.27 -18.75 -12.25
CA LEU A 49 5.50 -17.99 -12.44
C LEU A 49 5.72 -17.71 -13.91
N GLU A 50 5.67 -18.72 -14.78
CA GLU A 50 5.82 -18.57 -16.24
C GLU A 50 4.81 -17.57 -16.80
N SER A 51 3.54 -17.70 -16.43
CA SER A 51 2.45 -16.85 -16.91
C SER A 51 2.59 -15.38 -16.47
N ASN A 52 3.25 -15.12 -15.34
CA ASN A 52 3.41 -13.78 -14.77
C ASN A 52 4.82 -13.20 -14.95
N PHE A 53 5.80 -14.00 -15.38
CA PHE A 53 7.21 -13.61 -15.36
C PHE A 53 7.50 -12.41 -16.26
N GLU A 54 6.92 -12.35 -17.46
CA GLU A 54 7.16 -11.20 -18.34
C GLU A 54 6.65 -9.89 -17.73
N ARG A 55 5.45 -9.90 -17.13
CA ARG A 55 4.88 -8.74 -16.42
C ARG A 55 5.81 -8.32 -15.28
N LEU A 56 6.17 -9.24 -14.39
CA LEU A 56 7.08 -8.99 -13.28
C LEU A 56 8.44 -8.44 -13.75
N PHE A 57 9.06 -9.09 -14.75
CA PHE A 57 10.36 -8.70 -15.28
C PHE A 57 10.34 -7.30 -15.89
N ARG A 58 9.33 -6.97 -16.70
CA ARG A 58 9.19 -5.64 -17.31
C ARG A 58 9.08 -4.55 -16.25
N THR A 59 8.25 -4.78 -15.24
CA THR A 59 8.01 -3.83 -14.17
C THR A 59 9.27 -3.61 -13.34
N LEU A 60 9.97 -4.67 -12.94
CA LEU A 60 11.25 -4.55 -12.22
C LEU A 60 12.36 -3.96 -13.10
N TYR A 61 12.34 -4.18 -14.42
CA TYR A 61 13.30 -3.57 -15.33
C TYR A 61 13.14 -2.04 -15.39
N HIS A 62 11.91 -1.53 -15.33
CA HIS A 62 11.66 -0.08 -15.23
C HIS A 62 12.29 0.53 -13.97
N LEU A 63 12.34 -0.23 -12.88
CA LEU A 63 12.89 0.24 -11.61
C LEU A 63 14.41 0.09 -11.55
N TYR A 64 14.94 -1.04 -12.06
CA TYR A 64 16.28 -1.51 -11.73
C TYR A 64 17.13 -1.93 -12.93
N GLY A 65 16.62 -1.86 -14.17
CA GLY A 65 17.28 -2.44 -15.35
C GLY A 65 18.69 -1.89 -15.67
N ASN A 66 19.06 -0.73 -15.09
CA ASN A 66 20.39 -0.13 -15.22
C ASN A 66 21.33 -0.44 -14.05
N ARG A 67 20.85 -1.13 -13.00
CA ARG A 67 21.69 -1.54 -11.87
C ARG A 67 22.54 -2.75 -12.23
N TYR A 68 23.77 -2.77 -11.73
CA TYR A 68 24.73 -3.86 -11.97
C TYR A 68 24.28 -5.19 -11.35
N ASP A 69 23.52 -5.13 -10.25
CA ASP A 69 23.05 -6.24 -9.44
C ASP A 69 21.60 -6.66 -9.74
N PHE A 70 20.94 -6.08 -10.75
CA PHE A 70 19.51 -6.33 -11.03
C PHE A 70 19.15 -7.82 -11.14
N TYR A 71 19.90 -8.59 -11.93
CA TYR A 71 19.59 -10.01 -12.14
C TYR A 71 19.85 -10.87 -10.90
N PHE A 72 20.75 -10.43 -10.01
CA PHE A 72 21.01 -11.09 -8.74
C PHE A 72 19.78 -10.95 -7.83
N HIS A 73 19.30 -9.72 -7.63
CA HIS A 73 18.09 -9.47 -6.83
C HIS A 73 16.84 -10.13 -7.41
N LEU A 74 16.73 -10.20 -8.75
CA LEU A 74 15.63 -10.93 -9.40
C LEU A 74 15.69 -12.44 -9.11
N GLU A 75 16.87 -13.04 -9.16
CA GLU A 75 17.05 -14.47 -8.82
C GLU A 75 16.70 -14.74 -7.35
N GLU A 76 17.18 -13.91 -6.44
CA GLU A 76 16.84 -13.99 -5.00
C GLU A 76 15.34 -13.86 -4.77
N LEU A 77 14.68 -12.93 -5.45
CA LEU A 77 13.23 -12.77 -5.38
C LEU A 77 12.50 -14.03 -5.84
N MET A 78 12.95 -14.69 -6.90
CA MET A 78 12.30 -15.91 -7.37
C MET A 78 12.46 -17.07 -6.37
N HIS A 79 13.62 -17.21 -5.73
CA HIS A 79 13.85 -18.17 -4.64
C HIS A 79 12.95 -17.87 -3.43
N LEU A 80 12.87 -16.59 -3.04
CA LEU A 80 11.98 -16.11 -1.98
C LEU A 80 10.51 -16.46 -2.26
N MET A 81 10.05 -16.20 -3.48
CA MET A 81 8.69 -16.53 -3.92
C MET A 81 8.42 -18.04 -3.85
N ALA A 82 9.37 -18.87 -4.30
CA ALA A 82 9.24 -20.34 -4.25
C ALA A 82 9.12 -20.85 -2.82
N LYS A 83 10.00 -20.36 -1.93
CA LYS A 83 9.98 -20.69 -0.49
C LYS A 83 8.66 -20.29 0.17
N LEU A 84 8.22 -19.04 0.01
CA LEU A 84 6.99 -18.56 0.64
C LEU A 84 5.73 -19.22 0.05
N TYR A 85 5.75 -19.59 -1.22
CA TYR A 85 4.70 -20.43 -1.78
C TYR A 85 4.70 -21.84 -1.17
N SER A 86 5.87 -22.44 -0.96
CA SER A 86 5.99 -23.74 -0.30
C SER A 86 5.43 -23.70 1.13
N ASP A 87 5.86 -22.70 1.92
CA ASP A 87 5.47 -22.48 3.31
C ASP A 87 3.97 -22.18 3.49
N ARG A 88 3.30 -21.70 2.43
CA ARG A 88 1.87 -21.40 2.45
C ARG A 88 1.04 -22.64 2.77
N ILE A 89 0.28 -22.57 3.87
CA ILE A 89 -0.46 -23.71 4.41
C ILE A 89 -1.58 -24.20 3.44
N PRO A 90 -1.93 -25.50 3.45
CA PRO A 90 -2.91 -26.08 2.52
C PRO A 90 -4.28 -25.40 2.52
N ARG A 91 -4.75 -24.92 3.68
CA ARG A 91 -6.02 -24.19 3.81
C ARG A 91 -6.03 -22.92 2.97
N LEU A 92 -4.94 -22.16 2.98
CA LEU A 92 -4.80 -20.92 2.22
C LEU A 92 -4.63 -21.20 0.73
N LYS A 93 -3.82 -22.20 0.35
CA LYS A 93 -3.72 -22.67 -1.06
C LYS A 93 -5.08 -23.06 -1.64
N LYS A 94 -5.92 -23.77 -0.87
CA LYS A 94 -7.30 -24.12 -1.27
C LYS A 94 -8.18 -22.87 -1.44
N ARG A 95 -7.98 -21.85 -0.61
CA ARG A 95 -8.69 -20.58 -0.69
C ARG A 95 -8.26 -19.78 -1.93
N ASP A 96 -6.97 -19.76 -2.25
CA ASP A 96 -6.46 -19.15 -3.49
C ASP A 96 -7.10 -19.79 -4.72
N LEU A 97 -7.08 -21.13 -4.81
CA LEU A 97 -7.71 -21.87 -5.92
C LEU A 97 -9.22 -21.59 -6.05
N LYS A 98 -9.91 -21.27 -4.95
CA LYS A 98 -11.32 -20.88 -4.97
C LYS A 98 -11.49 -19.46 -5.50
N LYS A 99 -10.63 -18.52 -5.10
CA LYS A 99 -10.65 -17.13 -5.56
C LYS A 99 -10.20 -17.00 -7.01
N GLU A 100 -9.22 -17.77 -7.47
CA GLU A 100 -8.82 -17.82 -8.90
C GLU A 100 -9.97 -18.25 -9.82
N LYS A 101 -10.84 -19.16 -9.36
CA LYS A 101 -12.04 -19.58 -10.12
C LYS A 101 -13.16 -18.53 -10.12
N ASN A 102 -13.05 -17.51 -9.26
CA ASN A 102 -14.01 -16.42 -9.15
C ASN A 102 -13.24 -15.09 -8.98
N PRO A 103 -12.54 -14.62 -10.03
CA PRO A 103 -11.60 -13.51 -9.92
C PRO A 103 -12.28 -12.21 -9.46
N ASP A 104 -13.59 -12.06 -9.68
CA ASP A 104 -14.36 -10.86 -9.33
C ASP A 104 -15.08 -10.96 -7.98
N TRP A 105 -14.65 -11.86 -7.09
CA TRP A 105 -15.32 -12.12 -5.80
C TRP A 105 -15.52 -10.85 -4.94
N TYR A 106 -14.59 -9.89 -5.03
CA TYR A 106 -14.61 -8.63 -4.29
C TYR A 106 -15.54 -7.57 -4.90
N LEU A 107 -16.05 -7.79 -6.11
CA LEU A 107 -17.01 -6.91 -6.78
C LEU A 107 -18.47 -7.30 -6.49
N SER A 108 -18.68 -8.38 -5.73
CA SER A 108 -20.03 -8.80 -5.36
C SER A 108 -20.70 -7.75 -4.47
N GLN A 109 -21.99 -7.49 -4.72
CA GLN A 109 -22.87 -6.70 -3.86
C GLN A 109 -23.02 -7.26 -2.43
N LYS A 110 -22.52 -8.47 -2.17
CA LYS A 110 -22.46 -9.08 -0.84
C LYS A 110 -21.23 -8.66 -0.04
N MET A 111 -20.31 -7.91 -0.65
CA MET A 111 -19.14 -7.35 0.01
C MET A 111 -19.55 -6.13 0.83
N ILE A 112 -19.53 -6.27 2.16
CA ILE A 112 -19.78 -5.19 3.11
C ILE A 112 -18.58 -5.13 4.05
N GLY A 113 -17.92 -3.97 4.07
CA GLY A 113 -16.72 -3.72 4.84
C GLY A 113 -17.01 -3.08 6.18
N GLY A 114 -16.27 -3.51 7.21
CA GLY A 114 -16.07 -2.77 8.46
C GLY A 114 -14.60 -2.40 8.64
N VAL A 115 -14.34 -1.40 9.48
CA VAL A 115 -12.99 -1.04 9.93
C VAL A 115 -13.01 -0.76 11.43
N CYS A 116 -11.99 -1.20 12.16
CA CYS A 116 -11.87 -0.92 13.58
C CYS A 116 -10.43 -1.05 14.09
N TYR A 117 -10.13 -0.31 15.16
CA TYR A 117 -8.96 -0.54 16.01
C TYR A 117 -9.26 -1.69 16.98
N VAL A 118 -8.33 -2.66 17.08
CA VAL A 118 -8.52 -3.89 17.87
C VAL A 118 -8.70 -3.58 19.36
N ASP A 119 -7.81 -2.75 19.91
CA ASP A 119 -7.86 -2.25 21.29
C ASP A 119 -9.15 -1.49 21.60
N LEU A 120 -9.51 -0.52 20.76
CA LEU A 120 -10.67 0.34 21.02
C LEU A 120 -12.00 -0.43 20.89
N TYR A 121 -12.06 -1.42 19.98
CA TYR A 121 -13.30 -2.12 19.67
C TYR A 121 -13.52 -3.37 20.53
N ALA A 122 -12.46 -4.15 20.78
CA ALA A 122 -12.55 -5.42 21.50
C ALA A 122 -11.47 -5.62 22.57
N GLY A 123 -10.46 -4.75 22.66
CA GLY A 123 -9.35 -4.85 23.59
C GLY A 123 -8.14 -5.61 23.03
N ASP A 124 -8.35 -6.81 22.48
CA ASP A 124 -7.26 -7.65 21.95
C ASP A 124 -7.74 -8.58 20.82
N LEU A 125 -6.79 -9.21 20.12
CA LEU A 125 -7.07 -10.09 18.98
C LEU A 125 -7.90 -11.32 19.36
N LYS A 126 -7.79 -11.82 20.61
CA LYS A 126 -8.59 -12.96 21.06
C LYS A 126 -10.05 -12.56 21.20
N LYS A 127 -10.32 -11.42 21.84
CA LYS A 127 -11.68 -10.86 22.02
C LYS A 127 -12.31 -10.41 20.71
N MET A 128 -11.53 -10.07 19.68
CA MET A 128 -12.07 -9.84 18.34
C MET A 128 -12.85 -11.04 17.80
N SER A 129 -12.45 -12.27 18.16
CA SER A 129 -13.19 -13.48 17.76
C SER A 129 -14.58 -13.57 18.38
N GLU A 130 -14.77 -13.02 19.58
CA GLU A 130 -16.07 -12.96 20.26
C GLU A 130 -17.06 -12.03 19.54
N LYS A 131 -16.57 -11.08 18.73
CA LYS A 131 -17.38 -10.15 17.95
C LYS A 131 -17.87 -10.72 16.62
N ILE A 132 -17.40 -11.91 16.21
CA ILE A 132 -17.78 -12.52 14.91
C ILE A 132 -19.29 -12.67 14.76
N SER A 133 -20.01 -13.06 15.81
CA SER A 133 -21.48 -13.17 15.75
C SER A 133 -22.14 -11.84 15.42
N TYR A 134 -21.65 -10.73 15.99
CA TYR A 134 -22.14 -9.39 15.71
C TYR A 134 -21.78 -8.93 14.29
N PHE A 135 -20.56 -9.19 13.82
CA PHE A 135 -20.17 -8.89 12.44
C PHE A 135 -21.05 -9.60 11.42
N LYS A 136 -21.43 -10.86 11.69
CA LYS A 136 -22.34 -11.62 10.84
C LYS A 136 -23.77 -11.06 10.85
N GLU A 137 -24.26 -10.64 12.02
CA GLU A 137 -25.57 -10.00 12.15
C GLU A 137 -25.65 -8.72 11.30
N MET A 138 -24.58 -7.92 11.29
CA MET A 138 -24.45 -6.74 10.43
C MET A 138 -24.20 -7.06 8.94
N GLY A 139 -23.93 -8.33 8.60
CA GLY A 139 -23.61 -8.75 7.23
C GLY A 139 -22.19 -8.42 6.77
N ILE A 140 -21.26 -8.14 7.69
CA ILE A 140 -19.85 -7.85 7.38
C ILE A 140 -19.19 -9.10 6.75
N THR A 141 -18.55 -8.91 5.60
CA THR A 141 -17.80 -9.93 4.86
C THR A 141 -16.35 -9.52 4.59
N TYR A 142 -15.97 -8.33 5.06
CA TYR A 142 -14.65 -7.72 4.95
C TYR A 142 -14.42 -6.96 6.25
N LEU A 143 -13.30 -7.19 6.95
CA LEU A 143 -12.97 -6.45 8.16
C LEU A 143 -11.52 -5.98 8.13
N HIS A 144 -11.35 -4.66 8.11
CA HIS A 144 -10.05 -3.99 8.22
C HIS A 144 -9.72 -3.73 9.68
N LEU A 145 -8.66 -4.36 10.14
CA LEU A 145 -8.06 -4.06 11.44
C LEU A 145 -6.96 -3.02 11.25
N MET A 146 -7.11 -1.88 11.92
CA MET A 146 -6.09 -0.82 11.96
C MET A 146 -4.75 -1.35 12.51
N PRO A 147 -3.61 -0.68 12.30
CA PRO A 147 -2.30 -1.21 12.65
C PRO A 147 -2.20 -1.74 14.09
N PHE A 148 -1.89 -3.03 14.20
CA PHE A 148 -1.73 -3.76 15.46
C PHE A 148 -0.36 -4.44 15.60
N PHE A 149 0.51 -4.23 14.59
CA PHE A 149 1.89 -4.70 14.60
C PHE A 149 2.74 -3.88 15.56
N LYS A 150 3.86 -4.46 16.01
CA LYS A 150 4.79 -3.79 16.91
C LYS A 150 5.21 -2.44 16.33
N CYS A 151 5.17 -1.40 17.16
CA CYS A 151 5.50 -0.01 16.87
C CYS A 151 6.22 0.60 18.09
N PRO A 152 6.79 1.82 17.98
CA PRO A 152 7.36 2.51 19.13
C PRO A 152 6.36 2.67 20.28
N ASP A 153 6.87 2.65 21.50
CA ASP A 153 6.08 2.98 22.69
C ASP A 153 5.77 4.49 22.70
N GLY A 154 4.50 4.87 22.91
CA GLY A 154 4.07 6.28 22.92
C GLY A 154 3.62 6.78 21.56
N GLU A 155 4.37 7.71 20.95
CA GLU A 155 4.03 8.28 19.64
C GLU A 155 4.40 7.32 18.50
N SER A 156 3.38 6.73 17.88
CA SER A 156 3.54 5.77 16.78
C SER A 156 2.63 6.06 15.60
N ASP A 157 2.05 7.27 15.54
CA ASP A 157 1.07 7.66 14.53
C ASP A 157 -0.07 6.63 14.44
N GLY A 158 -0.70 6.31 15.58
CA GLY A 158 -1.76 5.29 15.63
C GLY A 158 -1.32 3.87 15.23
N GLY A 159 -0.02 3.58 15.26
CA GLY A 159 0.59 2.32 14.85
C GLY A 159 1.11 2.30 13.40
N TYR A 160 1.01 3.42 12.65
CA TYR A 160 1.58 3.53 11.30
C TYR A 160 3.12 3.59 11.28
N ALA A 161 3.77 3.92 12.41
CA ALA A 161 5.20 3.73 12.59
C ALA A 161 5.54 2.28 12.95
N VAL A 162 5.60 1.38 11.96
CA VAL A 162 5.83 -0.05 12.21
C VAL A 162 7.28 -0.33 12.62
N SER A 163 7.49 -1.16 13.65
CA SER A 163 8.80 -1.68 14.10
C SER A 163 9.01 -3.16 13.76
N SER A 164 7.94 -3.91 13.50
CA SER A 164 8.01 -5.29 12.99
C SER A 164 6.67 -5.73 12.38
N TYR A 165 6.67 -6.22 11.14
CA TYR A 165 5.52 -6.92 10.55
C TYR A 165 5.38 -8.37 11.01
N ARG A 166 6.36 -8.85 11.78
CA ARG A 166 6.45 -10.24 12.24
C ARG A 166 5.99 -10.41 13.68
N ASP A 167 5.72 -9.31 14.37
CA ASP A 167 5.31 -9.29 15.77
C ASP A 167 4.07 -8.41 15.95
N VAL A 168 3.07 -8.91 16.67
CA VAL A 168 1.91 -8.13 17.14
C VAL A 168 2.36 -7.31 18.35
N ARG A 169 1.74 -6.15 18.59
CA ARG A 169 1.95 -5.41 19.84
C ARG A 169 1.62 -6.28 21.05
N ASP A 170 2.48 -6.24 22.07
CA ASP A 170 2.41 -7.13 23.23
C ASP A 170 1.08 -7.02 24.00
N ASP A 171 0.41 -5.86 23.95
CA ASP A 171 -0.90 -5.63 24.58
C ASP A 171 -2.08 -6.21 23.78
N LEU A 172 -1.92 -6.46 22.48
CA LEU A 172 -2.98 -6.93 21.58
C LEU A 172 -2.95 -8.44 21.32
N GLY A 173 -1.84 -9.10 21.64
CA GLY A 173 -1.68 -10.55 21.55
C GLY A 173 -0.44 -10.96 20.75
N THR A 174 -0.55 -12.07 20.01
CA THR A 174 0.57 -12.68 19.29
C THR A 174 0.23 -12.92 17.81
N MET A 175 1.25 -13.19 16.99
CA MET A 175 1.02 -13.65 15.61
C MET A 175 0.17 -14.91 15.53
N LYS A 176 0.23 -15.77 16.56
CA LYS A 176 -0.61 -16.96 16.63
C LYS A 176 -2.09 -16.59 16.80
N ASP A 177 -2.38 -15.58 17.61
CA ASP A 177 -3.73 -15.06 17.79
C ASP A 177 -4.28 -14.44 16.50
N LEU A 178 -3.43 -13.75 15.72
CA LEU A 178 -3.79 -13.26 14.38
C LEU A 178 -4.15 -14.41 13.42
N GLU A 179 -3.34 -15.48 13.38
CA GLU A 179 -3.62 -16.64 12.53
C GLU A 179 -4.92 -17.36 12.91
N ASP A 180 -5.17 -17.49 14.22
CA ASP A 180 -6.39 -18.11 14.74
C ASP A 180 -7.61 -17.23 14.47
N LEU A 181 -7.48 -15.90 14.58
CA LEU A 181 -8.51 -14.96 14.19
C LEU A 181 -8.80 -15.02 12.68
N SER A 182 -7.75 -15.01 11.84
CA SER A 182 -7.86 -15.17 10.38
C SER A 182 -8.61 -16.46 10.03
N LYS A 183 -8.26 -17.58 10.67
CA LYS A 183 -8.97 -18.85 10.46
C LYS A 183 -10.46 -18.72 10.80
N GLN A 184 -10.80 -18.15 11.94
CA GLN A 184 -12.20 -17.98 12.38
C GLN A 184 -12.99 -17.02 11.48
N PHE A 185 -12.36 -15.93 11.02
CA PHE A 185 -12.96 -15.02 10.03
C PHE A 185 -13.27 -15.75 8.74
N HIS A 186 -12.31 -16.51 8.21
CA HIS A 186 -12.51 -17.28 6.99
C HIS A 186 -13.63 -18.33 7.10
N GLU A 187 -13.73 -19.02 8.24
CA GLU A 187 -14.81 -19.99 8.53
C GLU A 187 -16.18 -19.32 8.58
N ASN A 188 -16.23 -18.02 8.86
CA ASN A 188 -17.45 -17.22 8.91
C ASN A 188 -17.65 -16.32 7.68
N GLY A 189 -16.86 -16.47 6.63
CA GLY A 189 -17.01 -15.71 5.38
C GLY A 189 -16.54 -14.25 5.46
N ILE A 190 -15.73 -13.91 6.45
CA ILE A 190 -15.13 -12.58 6.63
C ILE A 190 -13.72 -12.61 6.03
N ASN A 191 -13.41 -11.62 5.18
CA ASN A 191 -12.08 -11.42 4.63
C ASN A 191 -11.27 -10.51 5.58
N LEU A 192 -10.07 -10.96 5.97
CA LEU A 192 -9.19 -10.19 6.84
C LEU A 192 -8.41 -9.15 6.02
N VAL A 193 -8.49 -7.88 6.43
CA VAL A 193 -7.75 -6.78 5.83
C VAL A 193 -6.85 -6.13 6.87
N VAL A 194 -5.61 -5.85 6.49
CA VAL A 194 -4.63 -5.16 7.34
C VAL A 194 -3.87 -4.13 6.52
N ASP A 195 -3.25 -3.18 7.20
CA ASP A 195 -2.35 -2.23 6.58
C ASP A 195 -1.01 -2.88 6.18
N PHE A 196 -0.49 -2.43 5.05
CA PHE A 196 0.87 -2.68 4.60
C PHE A 196 1.52 -1.33 4.36
N ILE A 197 2.26 -0.85 5.37
CA ILE A 197 2.95 0.44 5.36
C ILE A 197 4.25 0.28 4.59
N ASN A 198 4.14 0.46 3.27
CA ASN A 198 5.24 0.16 2.37
C ASN A 198 6.14 1.36 2.07
N ASN A 199 5.72 2.59 2.38
CA ASN A 199 6.58 3.76 2.18
C ASN A 199 7.70 3.90 3.21
N HIS A 200 7.45 3.53 4.46
CA HIS A 200 8.32 3.87 5.58
C HIS A 200 8.26 2.83 6.70
N THR A 201 9.25 2.86 7.59
CA THR A 201 9.22 2.11 8.86
C THR A 201 9.40 3.08 10.02
N SER A 202 9.14 2.62 11.25
CA SER A 202 9.66 3.32 12.43
C SER A 202 11.20 3.35 12.44
N ASP A 203 11.78 4.26 13.21
CA ASP A 203 13.22 4.28 13.48
C ASP A 203 13.68 3.20 14.48
N GLU A 204 12.74 2.45 15.05
CA GLU A 204 12.99 1.24 15.85
C GLU A 204 12.91 -0.06 15.04
N PHE A 205 12.52 0.01 13.75
CA PHE A 205 12.51 -1.15 12.87
C PHE A 205 13.92 -1.76 12.77
N ILE A 206 14.03 -3.08 12.61
CA ILE A 206 15.34 -3.76 12.63
C ILE A 206 16.32 -3.18 11.60
N TRP A 207 15.84 -2.79 10.41
CA TRP A 207 16.64 -2.12 9.38
C TRP A 207 17.12 -0.73 9.83
N ALA A 208 16.25 0.09 10.41
CA ALA A 208 16.62 1.41 10.93
C ALA A 208 17.63 1.30 12.08
N ARG A 209 17.45 0.34 13.00
CA ARG A 209 18.40 0.09 14.10
C ARG A 209 19.78 -0.32 13.59
N LYS A 210 19.84 -1.22 12.61
CA LYS A 210 21.11 -1.60 11.97
C LYS A 210 21.76 -0.46 11.20
N ALA A 211 20.95 0.37 10.54
CA ALA A 211 21.43 1.58 9.90
C ALA A 211 22.01 2.57 10.93
N LEU A 212 21.36 2.72 12.10
CA LEU A 212 21.85 3.51 13.23
C LEU A 212 23.16 2.97 13.83
N GLU A 213 23.39 1.66 13.73
CA GLU A 213 24.66 0.99 14.09
C GLU A 213 25.75 1.15 13.01
N GLY A 214 25.42 1.77 11.87
CA GLY A 214 26.37 2.02 10.77
C GLY A 214 26.56 0.84 9.81
N GLU A 215 25.66 -0.16 9.81
CA GLU A 215 25.70 -1.24 8.81
C GLU A 215 25.35 -0.67 7.42
N GLU A 216 26.33 -0.59 6.53
CA GLU A 216 26.25 0.07 5.21
C GLU A 216 25.05 -0.41 4.37
N GLU A 217 24.81 -1.72 4.32
CA GLU A 217 23.66 -2.31 3.61
C GLU A 217 22.32 -1.77 4.10
N PHE A 218 22.15 -1.61 5.42
CA PHE A 218 20.92 -1.10 6.02
C PHE A 218 20.82 0.42 5.97
N MET A 219 21.95 1.14 5.95
CA MET A 219 21.94 2.57 5.65
C MET A 219 21.36 2.83 4.25
N GLU A 220 21.68 1.99 3.26
CA GLU A 220 21.11 2.08 1.91
C GLU A 220 19.62 1.70 1.82
N HIS A 221 19.03 1.14 2.88
CA HIS A 221 17.58 0.91 2.94
C HIS A 221 16.78 2.20 3.08
N TYR A 222 17.42 3.31 3.43
CA TYR A 222 16.79 4.61 3.63
C TYR A 222 17.49 5.69 2.82
N TYR A 223 16.85 6.84 2.64
CA TYR A 223 17.48 8.02 2.05
C TYR A 223 18.23 8.80 3.13
N MET A 224 19.57 8.70 3.11
CA MET A 224 20.45 9.37 4.07
C MET A 224 21.43 10.32 3.36
N PHE A 225 21.63 11.52 3.91
CA PHE A 225 22.49 12.56 3.35
C PHE A 225 23.49 13.08 4.39
N PRO A 226 24.75 13.36 4.00
CA PRO A 226 25.78 13.84 4.92
C PRO A 226 25.53 15.27 5.42
N ASP A 227 24.81 16.08 4.64
CA ASP A 227 24.54 17.48 4.93
C ASP A 227 23.19 17.91 4.32
N ARG A 228 22.88 19.20 4.41
CA ARG A 228 21.64 19.79 3.90
C ARG A 228 21.64 20.11 2.39
N HIS A 229 22.76 19.99 1.68
CA HIS A 229 22.85 20.42 0.28
C HIS A 229 21.80 19.72 -0.61
N THR A 230 21.71 18.40 -0.53
CA THR A 230 20.73 17.62 -1.30
C THR A 230 19.31 17.71 -0.71
N PRO A 231 19.10 17.58 0.63
CA PRO A 231 17.80 17.82 1.26
C PRO A 231 17.16 19.17 0.89
N ASP A 232 17.91 20.26 0.88
CA ASP A 232 17.41 21.60 0.55
C ASP A 232 16.96 21.70 -0.92
N GLN A 233 17.61 20.98 -1.83
CA GLN A 233 17.19 20.90 -3.23
C GLN A 233 15.87 20.14 -3.41
N TYR A 234 15.66 19.08 -2.62
CA TYR A 234 14.39 18.37 -2.60
C TYR A 234 13.28 19.21 -1.98
N ASP A 235 13.51 19.79 -0.79
CA ASP A 235 12.51 20.60 -0.08
C ASP A 235 11.99 21.79 -0.91
N ALA A 236 12.70 22.22 -1.96
CA ALA A 236 12.23 23.24 -2.90
C ALA A 236 10.97 22.84 -3.70
N SER A 237 10.66 21.55 -3.82
CA SER A 237 9.49 21.04 -4.55
C SER A 237 8.59 20.10 -3.74
N LEU A 238 9.01 19.66 -2.55
CA LEU A 238 8.22 18.76 -1.71
C LEU A 238 7.11 19.51 -0.96
N ARG A 239 5.98 18.82 -0.76
CA ARG A 239 4.89 19.28 0.11
C ARG A 239 5.14 18.86 1.56
N GLU A 240 4.87 19.75 2.52
CA GLU A 240 4.83 19.37 3.94
C GLU A 240 3.48 18.70 4.25
N ILE A 241 3.51 17.43 4.69
CA ILE A 241 2.28 16.68 5.03
C ILE A 241 1.71 17.13 6.38
N PHE A 242 2.56 17.33 7.37
CA PHE A 242 2.17 17.71 8.74
C PHE A 242 2.86 19.01 9.20
N PRO A 243 2.64 20.16 8.52
CA PRO A 243 3.35 21.41 8.78
C PRO A 243 3.13 21.97 10.19
N ASP A 244 2.00 21.62 10.83
CA ASP A 244 1.66 22.01 12.20
C ASP A 244 2.36 21.14 13.26
N VAL A 245 2.80 19.94 12.88
CA VAL A 245 3.55 19.01 13.76
C VAL A 245 5.05 19.23 13.60
N ARG A 246 5.53 19.35 12.35
CA ARG A 246 6.95 19.55 12.03
C ARG A 246 7.13 20.20 10.66
N ARG A 247 8.27 20.88 10.49
CA ARG A 247 8.69 21.48 9.23
C ARG A 247 9.62 20.56 8.45
N GLY A 248 9.52 20.61 7.13
CA GLY A 248 10.36 19.89 6.17
C GLY A 248 10.16 18.38 6.15
N ASN A 249 10.92 17.72 5.26
CA ASN A 249 10.83 16.29 4.96
C ASN A 249 12.04 15.48 5.42
N PHE A 250 12.95 16.08 6.18
CA PHE A 250 14.20 15.44 6.59
C PHE A 250 14.53 15.70 8.06
N THR A 251 14.99 14.67 8.75
CA THR A 251 15.36 14.71 10.17
C THR A 251 16.85 14.41 10.33
N TYR A 252 17.59 15.27 11.03
CA TYR A 252 18.99 14.98 11.38
C TYR A 252 19.07 13.97 12.51
N LYS A 253 19.87 12.91 12.31
CA LYS A 253 20.14 11.84 13.28
C LYS A 253 21.62 11.92 13.65
N LYS A 254 21.86 12.29 14.92
CA LYS A 254 23.19 12.58 15.45
C LYS A 254 24.05 11.31 15.55
N GLU A 255 23.40 10.17 15.81
CA GLU A 255 23.99 8.85 16.00
C GLU A 255 24.81 8.41 14.78
N ILE A 256 24.34 8.76 13.59
CA ILE A 256 24.96 8.44 12.29
C ILE A 256 25.51 9.66 11.56
N ASP A 257 25.36 10.86 12.13
CA ASP A 257 25.72 12.14 11.50
C ASP A 257 25.13 12.28 10.09
N ARG A 258 23.83 12.03 9.94
CA ARG A 258 23.12 12.09 8.65
C ARG A 258 21.75 12.75 8.78
N TRP A 259 21.30 13.34 7.68
CA TRP A 259 19.90 13.71 7.45
C TRP A 259 19.15 12.54 6.83
N VAL A 260 18.05 12.12 7.43
CA VAL A 260 17.22 11.00 6.97
C VAL A 260 15.90 11.53 6.42
N TRP A 261 15.47 11.03 5.25
CA TRP A 261 14.16 11.35 4.69
C TRP A 261 13.04 10.79 5.57
N THR A 262 12.14 11.67 5.97
CA THR A 262 11.02 11.41 6.88
C THR A 262 9.83 12.25 6.41
N THR A 263 9.07 11.79 5.42
CA THR A 263 7.95 12.54 4.82
C THR A 263 6.86 12.87 5.86
N PHE A 264 6.66 11.95 6.81
CA PHE A 264 5.66 12.01 7.86
C PHE A 264 6.30 12.47 9.19
N HIS A 265 6.21 11.67 10.25
CA HIS A 265 6.86 11.96 11.53
C HIS A 265 8.38 11.71 11.51
N ASN A 266 9.11 12.31 12.45
CA ASN A 266 10.58 12.15 12.58
C ASN A 266 11.03 10.72 12.92
N TYR A 267 10.11 9.92 13.46
CA TYR A 267 10.28 8.49 13.73
C TYR A 267 9.81 7.61 12.56
N GLN A 268 9.30 8.16 11.45
CA GLN A 268 8.90 7.40 10.26
C GLN A 268 9.91 7.64 9.13
N TRP A 269 10.80 6.68 8.89
CA TRP A 269 11.88 6.79 7.91
C TRP A 269 11.47 6.20 6.57
N ASP A 270 11.54 7.01 5.51
CA ASP A 270 11.17 6.60 4.16
C ASP A 270 12.16 5.57 3.60
N LEU A 271 11.61 4.45 3.13
CA LEU A 271 12.34 3.37 2.51
C LEU A 271 12.85 3.78 1.12
N ASN A 272 14.09 3.39 0.81
CA ASN A 272 14.75 3.67 -0.44
C ASN A 272 14.50 2.60 -1.49
N TYR A 273 13.36 2.69 -2.19
CA TYR A 273 13.04 1.76 -3.27
C TYR A 273 13.96 1.82 -4.48
N LYS A 274 14.90 2.76 -4.59
CA LYS A 274 15.98 2.69 -5.61
C LYS A 274 16.97 1.54 -5.33
N ASN A 275 16.95 1.01 -4.12
CA ASN A 275 17.65 -0.20 -3.74
C ASN A 275 16.72 -1.43 -3.95
N PRO A 276 17.04 -2.34 -4.89
CA PRO A 276 16.24 -3.55 -5.13
C PRO A 276 16.19 -4.50 -3.91
N ALA A 277 17.15 -4.43 -2.99
CA ALA A 277 17.09 -5.19 -1.73
C ALA A 277 15.88 -4.77 -0.88
N VAL A 278 15.56 -3.46 -0.84
CA VAL A 278 14.38 -2.93 -0.14
C VAL A 278 13.09 -3.46 -0.76
N PHE A 279 13.01 -3.51 -2.11
CA PHE A 279 11.86 -4.09 -2.78
C PHE A 279 11.68 -5.57 -2.43
N ASN A 280 12.76 -6.36 -2.49
CA ASN A 280 12.72 -7.77 -2.13
C ASN A 280 12.31 -7.98 -0.67
N ALA A 281 12.85 -7.17 0.25
CA ALA A 281 12.53 -7.25 1.67
C ALA A 281 11.06 -6.90 1.96
N MET A 282 10.50 -5.86 1.31
CA MET A 282 9.08 -5.54 1.43
C MET A 282 8.18 -6.57 0.74
N ALA A 283 8.61 -7.16 -0.38
CA ALA A 283 7.89 -8.28 -1.00
C ALA A 283 7.85 -9.51 -0.08
N GLU A 284 8.93 -9.78 0.67
CA GLU A 284 8.95 -10.81 1.71
C GLU A 284 7.89 -10.52 2.80
N GLU A 285 7.88 -9.32 3.38
CA GLU A 285 6.92 -8.97 4.43
C GLU A 285 5.47 -9.08 3.94
N LEU A 286 5.19 -8.63 2.71
CA LEU A 286 3.87 -8.80 2.06
C LEU A 286 3.45 -10.27 2.00
N LEU A 287 4.35 -11.14 1.53
CA LEU A 287 4.06 -12.57 1.36
C LEU A 287 3.98 -13.31 2.71
N ILE A 288 4.74 -12.87 3.72
CA ILE A 288 4.60 -13.35 5.09
C ILE A 288 3.21 -13.04 5.62
N LEU A 289 2.74 -11.79 5.51
CA LEU A 289 1.38 -11.40 5.92
C LEU A 289 0.30 -12.20 5.19
N ALA A 290 0.46 -12.39 3.88
CA ALA A 290 -0.43 -13.24 3.09
C ALA A 290 -0.47 -14.68 3.62
N ASN A 291 0.67 -15.22 4.07
CA ASN A 291 0.77 -16.56 4.65
C ASN A 291 0.20 -16.68 6.07
N ARG A 292 -0.01 -15.56 6.77
CA ARG A 292 -0.79 -15.50 8.02
C ARG A 292 -2.31 -15.45 7.78
N GLY A 293 -2.72 -15.44 6.50
CA GLY A 293 -4.13 -15.50 6.10
C GLY A 293 -4.78 -14.12 5.99
N VAL A 294 -4.02 -13.08 5.69
CA VAL A 294 -4.56 -11.81 5.20
C VAL A 294 -5.12 -12.02 3.79
N ASP A 295 -6.28 -11.43 3.51
CA ASP A 295 -6.93 -11.49 2.19
C ASP A 295 -6.73 -10.23 1.36
N ILE A 296 -6.55 -9.08 2.01
CA ILE A 296 -6.40 -7.78 1.35
C ILE A 296 -5.40 -6.94 2.15
N LEU A 297 -4.47 -6.30 1.46
CA LEU A 297 -3.54 -5.34 2.07
C LEU A 297 -3.92 -3.92 1.67
N ARG A 298 -4.11 -3.04 2.66
CA ARG A 298 -4.19 -1.59 2.42
C ARG A 298 -2.77 -1.09 2.20
N MET A 299 -2.46 -0.71 0.96
CA MET A 299 -1.18 -0.14 0.57
C MET A 299 -1.18 1.33 1.01
N ASP A 300 -0.47 1.62 2.09
CA ASP A 300 -0.44 2.94 2.73
C ASP A 300 0.60 3.85 2.05
N ALA A 301 0.25 5.13 1.87
CA ALA A 301 1.18 6.15 1.38
C ALA A 301 1.86 5.80 0.03
N VAL A 302 1.14 5.12 -0.87
CA VAL A 302 1.71 4.60 -2.13
C VAL A 302 2.30 5.69 -3.04
N ALA A 303 1.75 6.91 -2.95
CA ALA A 303 2.20 8.06 -3.73
C ALA A 303 3.66 8.43 -3.47
N PHE A 304 4.18 8.13 -2.29
CA PHE A 304 5.48 8.62 -1.83
C PHE A 304 6.64 7.64 -2.08
N THR A 305 6.36 6.42 -2.55
CA THR A 305 7.34 5.32 -2.58
C THR A 305 8.54 5.51 -3.51
N TRP A 306 8.56 6.54 -4.35
CA TRP A 306 9.70 6.86 -5.21
C TRP A 306 10.08 8.34 -5.16
N LYS A 307 11.39 8.62 -5.10
CA LYS A 307 11.93 9.98 -4.96
C LYS A 307 12.74 10.38 -6.20
N LYS A 308 12.45 11.55 -6.77
CA LYS A 308 13.13 12.10 -7.95
C LYS A 308 13.39 13.59 -7.79
N MET A 309 14.65 14.00 -7.95
CA MET A 309 15.03 15.39 -7.80
C MET A 309 14.28 16.29 -8.79
N GLY A 310 13.81 17.44 -8.32
CA GLY A 310 13.05 18.40 -9.12
C GLY A 310 11.57 18.04 -9.33
N THR A 311 11.05 17.03 -8.65
CA THR A 311 9.61 16.73 -8.57
C THR A 311 9.10 16.85 -7.14
N ASP A 312 7.79 16.80 -6.95
CA ASP A 312 7.14 16.71 -5.63
C ASP A 312 7.31 15.33 -4.95
N CYS A 313 7.94 14.37 -5.64
CA CYS A 313 8.10 12.97 -5.21
C CYS A 313 6.77 12.28 -4.86
N GLU A 314 5.67 12.69 -5.50
CA GLU A 314 4.36 12.05 -5.38
C GLU A 314 3.94 11.46 -6.75
N ASN A 315 3.30 10.30 -6.73
CA ASN A 315 2.63 9.67 -7.90
C ASN A 315 3.52 9.37 -9.13
N LEU A 316 4.84 9.29 -8.93
CA LEU A 316 5.83 8.97 -9.98
C LEU A 316 5.54 7.59 -10.63
N PRO A 317 5.89 7.37 -11.93
CA PRO A 317 5.67 6.08 -12.60
C PRO A 317 6.22 4.89 -11.82
N GLU A 318 7.36 5.07 -11.18
CA GLU A 318 8.04 4.05 -10.42
C GLU A 318 7.25 3.61 -9.19
N ALA A 319 6.46 4.51 -8.57
CA ALA A 319 5.54 4.13 -7.50
C ALA A 319 4.48 3.13 -7.99
N HIS A 320 3.94 3.33 -9.20
CA HIS A 320 3.03 2.38 -9.84
C HIS A 320 3.71 1.05 -10.17
N PHE A 321 4.94 1.09 -10.69
CA PHE A 321 5.68 -0.14 -10.99
C PHE A 321 5.97 -0.97 -9.72
N ILE A 322 6.24 -0.34 -8.57
CA ILE A 322 6.40 -1.08 -7.31
C ILE A 322 5.12 -1.88 -7.02
N LEU A 323 3.95 -1.25 -7.09
CA LEU A 323 2.66 -1.90 -6.84
C LEU A 323 2.35 -3.00 -7.86
N GLN A 324 2.62 -2.76 -9.15
CA GLN A 324 2.42 -3.74 -10.21
C GLN A 324 3.34 -4.97 -10.05
N ALA A 325 4.57 -4.77 -9.57
CA ALA A 325 5.48 -5.87 -9.28
C ALA A 325 5.00 -6.67 -8.07
N LEU A 326 4.54 -6.02 -7.00
CA LEU A 326 3.93 -6.67 -5.83
C LEU A 326 2.66 -7.46 -6.21
N ASN A 327 1.81 -6.91 -7.10
CA ASN A 327 0.65 -7.60 -7.66
C ASN A 327 1.07 -8.85 -8.46
N ALA A 328 2.09 -8.73 -9.31
CA ALA A 328 2.60 -9.87 -10.08
C ALA A 328 3.17 -10.97 -9.18
N ILE A 329 3.89 -10.61 -8.12
CA ILE A 329 4.38 -11.55 -7.11
C ILE A 329 3.21 -12.25 -6.40
N SER A 330 2.20 -11.47 -5.99
CA SER A 330 1.00 -12.00 -5.33
C SER A 330 0.23 -12.98 -6.23
N SER A 331 0.15 -12.68 -7.53
CA SER A 331 -0.48 -13.54 -8.54
C SER A 331 0.20 -14.90 -8.67
N VAL A 332 1.49 -15.01 -8.34
CA VAL A 332 2.23 -16.28 -8.34
C VAL A 332 2.05 -17.03 -7.03
N VAL A 333 2.30 -16.36 -5.90
CA VAL A 333 2.46 -17.00 -4.59
C VAL A 333 1.13 -17.15 -3.86
N CYS A 334 0.27 -16.14 -3.92
CA CYS A 334 -0.98 -16.05 -3.15
C CYS A 334 -2.09 -15.32 -3.94
N PRO A 335 -2.57 -15.88 -5.06
CA PRO A 335 -3.47 -15.17 -6.00
C PRO A 335 -4.87 -14.83 -5.42
N GLY A 336 -5.16 -15.25 -4.19
CA GLY A 336 -6.34 -14.80 -3.45
C GLY A 336 -6.17 -13.45 -2.73
N LEU A 337 -4.95 -12.90 -2.69
CA LEU A 337 -4.60 -11.62 -2.08
C LEU A 337 -4.97 -10.46 -3.02
N LEU A 338 -5.61 -9.41 -2.49
CA LEU A 338 -5.83 -8.16 -3.21
C LEU A 338 -5.01 -7.03 -2.60
N LEU A 339 -4.68 -6.05 -3.43
CA LEU A 339 -4.11 -4.78 -3.00
C LEU A 339 -5.21 -3.71 -3.04
N LYS A 340 -5.35 -2.99 -1.91
CA LYS A 340 -6.22 -1.84 -1.75
C LYS A 340 -5.35 -0.59 -1.73
N SER A 341 -5.43 0.25 -2.76
CA SER A 341 -4.73 1.54 -2.77
C SER A 341 -5.33 2.49 -1.74
N GLU A 342 -4.45 3.18 -1.02
CA GLU A 342 -4.76 4.41 -0.33
C GLU A 342 -3.96 5.56 -0.95
N ALA A 343 -4.66 6.40 -1.71
CA ALA A 343 -4.11 7.58 -2.35
C ALA A 343 -5.07 8.75 -2.10
N ILE A 344 -4.74 9.63 -1.17
CA ILE A 344 -5.53 10.83 -0.83
C ILE A 344 -4.94 12.03 -1.59
N VAL A 345 -5.06 11.97 -2.91
CA VAL A 345 -4.47 12.92 -3.86
C VAL A 345 -5.53 13.45 -4.83
N HIS A 346 -5.12 14.22 -5.83
CA HIS A 346 -6.01 14.69 -6.89
C HIS A 346 -6.75 13.51 -7.55
N PRO A 347 -8.06 13.61 -7.90
CA PRO A 347 -8.83 12.48 -8.40
C PRO A 347 -8.27 11.78 -9.65
N ASP A 348 -7.62 12.53 -10.54
CA ASP A 348 -6.96 11.95 -11.72
C ASP A 348 -5.80 11.01 -11.32
N GLU A 349 -5.10 11.33 -10.23
CA GLU A 349 -4.02 10.50 -9.71
C GLU A 349 -4.56 9.27 -8.97
N VAL A 350 -5.64 9.42 -8.19
CA VAL A 350 -6.31 8.27 -7.52
C VAL A 350 -6.68 7.19 -8.54
N ASN A 351 -7.26 7.58 -9.67
CA ASN A 351 -7.68 6.65 -10.72
C ASN A 351 -6.51 5.85 -11.32
N ARG A 352 -5.30 6.41 -11.33
CA ARG A 352 -4.11 5.75 -11.91
C ARG A 352 -3.64 4.55 -11.09
N TYR A 353 -3.99 4.47 -9.82
CA TYR A 353 -3.65 3.32 -8.97
C TYR A 353 -4.59 2.13 -9.14
N ILE A 354 -5.68 2.29 -9.89
CA ILE A 354 -6.77 1.32 -9.96
C ILE A 354 -6.65 0.53 -11.25
N ASP A 355 -6.06 -0.65 -11.14
CA ASP A 355 -5.92 -1.60 -12.23
C ASP A 355 -5.83 -3.02 -11.68
N LYS A 356 -6.34 -4.01 -12.44
CA LYS A 356 -6.28 -5.43 -12.08
C LYS A 356 -4.83 -5.92 -11.86
N ASP A 357 -3.88 -5.30 -12.56
CA ASP A 357 -2.45 -5.59 -12.51
C ASP A 357 -1.69 -4.68 -11.52
N GLU A 358 -2.38 -3.80 -10.79
CA GLU A 358 -1.83 -2.90 -9.77
C GLU A 358 -2.61 -3.05 -8.44
N CYS A 359 -3.45 -2.07 -8.07
CA CYS A 359 -4.42 -2.23 -6.97
C CYS A 359 -5.82 -2.47 -7.53
N GLN A 360 -6.39 -3.64 -7.24
CA GLN A 360 -7.70 -4.02 -7.74
C GLN A 360 -8.83 -3.22 -7.11
N ILE A 361 -8.61 -2.71 -5.89
CA ILE A 361 -9.55 -1.82 -5.22
C ILE A 361 -8.84 -0.58 -4.68
N SER A 362 -9.58 0.50 -4.49
CA SER A 362 -9.05 1.75 -3.93
C SER A 362 -10.11 2.47 -3.12
N TYR A 363 -9.70 3.22 -2.10
CA TYR A 363 -10.62 4.17 -1.46
C TYR A 363 -11.16 5.17 -2.47
N ASN A 364 -12.42 5.56 -2.31
CA ASN A 364 -13.03 6.63 -3.11
C ASN A 364 -13.14 7.93 -2.30
N PRO A 365 -12.02 8.67 -2.10
CA PRO A 365 -12.02 9.87 -1.28
C PRO A 365 -12.88 10.97 -1.88
N LEU A 366 -13.01 10.99 -3.22
CA LEU A 366 -13.84 11.98 -3.91
C LEU A 366 -15.33 11.82 -3.56
N LEU A 367 -15.85 10.60 -3.62
CA LEU A 367 -17.24 10.34 -3.21
C LEU A 367 -17.45 10.68 -1.72
N MET A 368 -16.51 10.28 -0.86
CA MET A 368 -16.57 10.59 0.58
C MET A 368 -16.62 12.10 0.82
N ALA A 369 -15.63 12.85 0.31
CA ALA A 369 -15.52 14.29 0.50
C ALA A 369 -16.73 15.04 -0.10
N LEU A 370 -17.19 14.65 -1.29
CA LEU A 370 -18.33 15.29 -1.93
C LEU A 370 -19.68 14.96 -1.26
N SER A 371 -19.79 13.82 -0.58
CA SER A 371 -20.96 13.52 0.24
C SER A 371 -21.07 14.49 1.42
N TRP A 372 -19.95 14.77 2.11
CA TRP A 372 -19.90 15.79 3.17
C TRP A 372 -20.07 17.21 2.61
N GLU A 373 -19.46 17.52 1.47
CA GLU A 373 -19.67 18.81 0.79
C GLU A 373 -21.15 19.07 0.50
N SER A 374 -21.85 18.10 -0.07
CA SER A 374 -23.27 18.21 -0.41
C SER A 374 -24.18 18.33 0.82
N LEU A 375 -23.79 17.73 1.96
CA LEU A 375 -24.49 17.93 3.23
C LEU A 375 -24.34 19.36 3.76
N ALA A 376 -23.18 19.99 3.59
CA ALA A 376 -22.96 21.37 4.02
C ALA A 376 -23.71 22.35 3.12
N THR A 377 -23.56 22.21 1.80
CA THR A 377 -24.10 23.15 0.80
C THR A 377 -25.58 22.93 0.48
N ARG A 378 -26.11 21.72 0.73
CA ARG A 378 -27.44 21.23 0.28
C ARG A 378 -27.56 21.17 -1.24
N GLU A 379 -26.44 21.24 -1.95
CA GLU A 379 -26.38 21.15 -3.40
C GLU A 379 -25.56 19.92 -3.81
N THR A 380 -26.05 19.14 -4.77
CA THR A 380 -25.35 17.93 -5.25
C THR A 380 -24.63 18.16 -6.57
N LYS A 381 -24.49 19.41 -7.05
CA LYS A 381 -23.98 19.68 -8.39
C LYS A 381 -22.55 19.19 -8.59
N LEU A 382 -21.68 19.40 -7.59
CA LEU A 382 -20.28 18.97 -7.63
C LEU A 382 -20.19 17.44 -7.53
N LEU A 383 -20.89 16.83 -6.57
CA LEU A 383 -21.03 15.37 -6.46
C LEU A 383 -21.52 14.73 -7.76
N THR A 384 -22.61 15.25 -8.33
CA THR A 384 -23.22 14.69 -9.55
C THR A 384 -22.29 14.82 -10.75
N HIS A 385 -21.63 15.96 -10.92
CA HIS A 385 -20.66 16.18 -11.99
C HIS A 385 -19.48 15.22 -11.84
N SER A 386 -18.81 15.23 -10.69
CA SER A 386 -17.62 14.41 -10.47
C SER A 386 -17.92 12.91 -10.56
N MET A 387 -19.05 12.42 -10.03
CA MET A 387 -19.41 10.99 -10.16
C MET A 387 -19.73 10.59 -11.61
N LYS A 388 -20.29 11.48 -12.44
CA LYS A 388 -20.51 11.19 -13.86
C LYS A 388 -19.20 11.04 -14.65
N HIS A 389 -18.15 11.76 -14.24
CA HIS A 389 -16.90 11.83 -15.00
C HIS A 389 -15.80 10.93 -14.44
N ARG A 390 -15.78 10.69 -13.12
CA ARG A 390 -14.63 10.10 -12.41
C ARG A 390 -14.93 8.79 -11.71
N PHE A 391 -16.20 8.34 -11.69
CA PHE A 391 -16.56 7.08 -11.03
C PHE A 391 -16.20 5.84 -11.87
N GLN A 392 -16.13 5.99 -13.20
CA GLN A 392 -15.75 4.89 -14.09
C GLN A 392 -14.28 4.53 -13.87
N ILE A 393 -14.04 3.25 -13.56
CA ILE A 393 -12.71 2.66 -13.39
C ILE A 393 -12.56 1.45 -14.32
N GLY A 394 -11.37 0.85 -14.33
CA GLY A 394 -11.05 -0.34 -15.12
C GLY A 394 -12.00 -1.51 -14.83
N GLU A 395 -12.17 -2.39 -15.82
CA GLU A 395 -12.86 -3.66 -15.62
C GLU A 395 -12.18 -4.48 -14.53
N ASN A 396 -12.93 -5.32 -13.84
CA ASN A 396 -12.44 -6.14 -12.73
C ASN A 396 -11.79 -5.30 -11.60
N CYS A 397 -12.19 -4.03 -11.41
CA CYS A 397 -11.73 -3.19 -10.30
C CYS A 397 -12.91 -2.60 -9.53
N GLY A 398 -12.69 -2.22 -8.27
CA GLY A 398 -13.76 -1.76 -7.38
C GLY A 398 -13.39 -0.59 -6.49
N TRP A 399 -14.30 0.38 -6.36
CA TRP A 399 -14.20 1.40 -5.33
C TRP A 399 -14.56 0.84 -3.95
N VAL A 400 -13.75 1.17 -2.95
CA VAL A 400 -14.11 1.10 -1.53
C VAL A 400 -14.77 2.44 -1.18
N ASN A 401 -16.10 2.47 -1.32
CA ASN A 401 -16.90 3.64 -0.98
C ASN A 401 -17.10 3.69 0.54
N TYR A 402 -16.85 4.84 1.15
CA TYR A 402 -16.86 5.02 2.60
C TYR A 402 -17.42 6.40 2.97
N VAL A 403 -17.88 6.53 4.22
CA VAL A 403 -18.40 7.81 4.76
C VAL A 403 -17.35 8.48 5.65
N ARG A 404 -16.65 7.69 6.48
CA ARG A 404 -15.55 8.13 7.34
C ARG A 404 -14.46 7.06 7.37
N GLY A 405 -13.22 7.52 7.55
CA GLY A 405 -12.06 6.68 7.85
C GLY A 405 -11.54 7.00 9.25
N HIS A 406 -10.38 6.46 9.58
CA HIS A 406 -9.65 6.83 10.79
C HIS A 406 -9.04 8.24 10.70
N ASP A 407 -8.65 8.66 9.50
CA ASP A 407 -8.11 9.99 9.21
C ASP A 407 -9.15 11.11 9.19
N ASP A 408 -8.64 12.33 9.08
CA ASP A 408 -9.38 13.54 8.80
C ASP A 408 -10.10 13.51 7.43
N ILE A 409 -10.84 14.58 7.12
CA ILE A 409 -11.50 14.75 5.81
C ILE A 409 -10.70 15.75 5.00
N GLY A 410 -9.96 15.25 4.01
CA GLY A 410 -9.38 16.07 2.96
C GLY A 410 -10.41 16.46 1.90
N TRP A 411 -10.49 17.75 1.55
CA TRP A 411 -11.36 18.25 0.48
C TRP A 411 -10.73 18.05 -0.91
N THR A 412 -10.52 16.79 -1.28
CA THR A 412 -9.75 16.36 -2.46
C THR A 412 -10.55 16.39 -3.78
N PHE A 413 -11.56 17.26 -3.89
CA PHE A 413 -12.21 17.51 -5.18
C PHE A 413 -11.28 18.32 -6.10
N SER A 414 -11.44 18.13 -7.41
CA SER A 414 -10.67 18.82 -8.45
C SER A 414 -11.08 20.31 -8.54
N ASP A 415 -10.08 21.19 -8.64
CA ASP A 415 -10.32 22.63 -8.84
C ASP A 415 -10.89 22.90 -10.24
N GLU A 416 -10.56 22.06 -11.23
CA GLU A 416 -11.07 22.13 -12.60
C GLU A 416 -12.56 21.78 -12.65
N ASP A 417 -12.97 20.69 -12.00
CA ASP A 417 -14.39 20.30 -11.88
C ASP A 417 -15.20 21.39 -11.15
N ALA A 418 -14.65 21.92 -10.06
CA ALA A 418 -15.27 23.00 -9.31
C ALA A 418 -15.43 24.26 -10.18
N ALA A 419 -14.37 24.67 -10.88
CA ALA A 419 -14.37 25.83 -11.75
C ALA A 419 -15.37 25.69 -12.91
N PHE A 420 -15.51 24.50 -13.49
CA PHE A 420 -16.52 24.21 -14.53
C PHE A 420 -17.95 24.49 -14.04
N LEU A 421 -18.21 24.29 -12.75
CA LEU A 421 -19.50 24.57 -12.11
C LEU A 421 -19.61 25.97 -11.49
N GLY A 422 -18.63 26.85 -11.75
CA GLY A 422 -18.59 28.20 -11.20
C GLY A 422 -18.24 28.26 -9.70
N ILE A 423 -17.60 27.22 -9.15
CA ILE A 423 -17.13 27.16 -7.77
C ILE A 423 -15.62 27.44 -7.74
N HIS A 424 -15.18 28.38 -6.91
CA HIS A 424 -13.76 28.63 -6.70
C HIS A 424 -13.19 27.70 -5.62
N GLY A 425 -12.40 26.69 -6.02
CA GLY A 425 -11.97 25.59 -5.15
C GLY A 425 -11.36 26.02 -3.81
N TYR A 426 -10.39 26.94 -3.80
CA TYR A 426 -9.77 27.44 -2.56
C TYR A 426 -10.79 28.03 -1.56
N ASN A 427 -11.67 28.90 -2.04
CA ASN A 427 -12.69 29.54 -1.20
C ASN A 427 -13.72 28.51 -0.70
N HIS A 428 -14.04 27.52 -1.54
CA HIS A 428 -14.97 26.45 -1.19
C HIS A 428 -14.41 25.56 -0.09
N ARG A 429 -13.13 25.15 -0.18
CA ARG A 429 -12.45 24.43 0.90
C ARG A 429 -12.42 25.23 2.20
N HIS A 430 -12.17 26.54 2.12
CA HIS A 430 -12.22 27.41 3.30
C HIS A 430 -13.61 27.47 3.93
N PHE A 431 -14.67 27.57 3.12
CA PHE A 431 -16.05 27.45 3.60
C PHE A 431 -16.30 26.11 4.30
N LEU A 432 -15.94 24.99 3.67
CA LEU A 432 -16.17 23.65 4.23
C LEU A 432 -15.42 23.43 5.55
N ASN A 433 -14.16 23.87 5.64
CA ASN A 433 -13.39 23.85 6.89
C ASN A 433 -14.09 24.66 7.99
N ARG A 434 -14.56 25.86 7.69
CA ARG A 434 -15.31 26.68 8.67
C ARG A 434 -16.66 26.07 9.03
N PHE A 435 -17.34 25.43 8.08
CA PHE A 435 -18.61 24.76 8.33
C PHE A 435 -18.41 23.62 9.31
N TYR A 436 -17.50 22.68 9.01
CA TYR A 436 -17.28 21.48 9.81
C TYR A 436 -16.47 21.69 11.10
N SER A 437 -15.87 22.87 11.29
CA SER A 437 -15.28 23.29 12.58
C SER A 437 -16.24 24.11 13.45
N GLY A 438 -17.53 24.24 13.06
CA GLY A 438 -18.52 25.02 13.79
C GLY A 438 -18.34 26.55 13.72
N GLN A 439 -17.45 27.04 12.85
CA GLN A 439 -17.12 28.46 12.67
C GLN A 439 -17.96 29.17 11.60
N PHE A 440 -18.98 28.50 11.07
CA PHE A 440 -19.95 29.03 10.13
C PHE A 440 -21.33 29.13 10.79
N GLN A 441 -21.98 30.29 10.66
CA GLN A 441 -23.28 30.53 11.27
C GLN A 441 -24.33 29.54 10.75
N GLY A 442 -25.02 28.84 11.66
CA GLY A 442 -26.03 27.85 11.30
C GLY A 442 -25.48 26.49 10.88
N SER A 443 -24.17 26.23 11.11
CA SER A 443 -23.64 24.88 10.98
C SER A 443 -24.33 23.90 11.94
N PHE A 444 -24.48 22.65 11.50
CA PHE A 444 -24.97 21.53 12.31
C PHE A 444 -23.83 20.60 12.78
N SER A 445 -22.60 20.89 12.34
CA SER A 445 -21.41 20.08 12.61
C SER A 445 -21.09 19.97 14.09
#